data_AF-A0A8T1U0W7-F1
#
_entry.id   AF-A0A8T1U0W7-F1
#
_cell.length_a   1.000
_cell.length_b   1.000
_cell.length_c   1.000
_cell.angle_alpha   90.00
_cell.angle_beta   90.00
_cell.angle_gamma   90.00
#
_symmetry.space_group_name_H-M   'P 1'
#
loop_
_entity.id
_entity.type
_entity.pdbx_description
1 polymer ?
#
loop_
_entity_poly.entity_id
_entity_poly.type
_entity_poly.pdbx_seq_one_letter_code
_entity_poly.pdbx_strand_id
1 'polypeptide(L)'
;MGLLRSRVSYVAAVCAAVCLSATPEAEAYKMFQKKVPNGGNVPGVEAIGHERAGGGPNNDFGLDFIEAMFKWTKTFCEKDSDGDGQTNGQELGDPCCEFEFRANEKVRWAKGVSHPGDPELKSDPKLWESIVCGADAVEPEVVVVAEPEATEAEAAEPEAAEEKEVEEKKKDAVMQAAVHSTQYEAGTQREKELTAGTPALHASVMLSAVALMVMAIYVMRWGRRTRNLPIFRQQRRQPM
;
A
#
# COMPACT_ATOMS: atom_id res chain seq x y z
N MET A 1 54.89 4.38 4.78
CA MET A 1 53.71 4.44 3.88
C MET A 1 52.99 3.09 3.67
N GLY A 2 53.62 1.92 3.86
CA GLY A 2 52.98 0.62 3.65
C GLY A 2 51.77 0.32 4.55
N LEU A 3 51.92 0.43 5.89
CA LEU A 3 50.85 0.12 6.84
C LEU A 3 49.55 0.92 6.60
N LEU A 4 49.67 2.19 6.19
CA LEU A 4 48.50 3.05 5.96
C LEU A 4 47.69 2.60 4.73
N ARG A 5 48.34 2.03 3.71
CA ARG A 5 47.66 1.43 2.55
C ARG A 5 46.97 0.13 2.94
N SER A 6 47.65 -0.73 3.70
CA SER A 6 47.10 -2.01 4.18
C SER A 6 45.83 -1.83 5.03
N ARG A 7 45.81 -0.84 5.94
CA ARG A 7 44.62 -0.53 6.75
C ARG A 7 43.44 -0.02 5.92
N VAL A 8 43.68 0.81 4.90
CA VAL A 8 42.62 1.30 4.01
C VAL A 8 42.04 0.17 3.16
N SER A 9 42.88 -0.74 2.63
CA SER A 9 42.40 -1.93 1.93
C SER A 9 41.60 -2.88 2.83
N TYR A 10 42.00 -3.05 4.09
CA TYR A 10 41.28 -3.90 5.05
C TYR A 10 39.91 -3.31 5.41
N VAL A 11 39.84 -2.01 5.71
CA VAL A 11 38.55 -1.32 5.98
C VAL A 11 37.64 -1.36 4.76
N ALA A 12 38.17 -1.14 3.55
CA ALA A 12 37.37 -1.23 2.33
C ALA A 12 36.83 -2.66 2.08
N ALA A 13 37.63 -3.70 2.33
CA ALA A 13 37.18 -5.09 2.21
C ALA A 13 36.11 -5.46 3.26
N VAL A 14 36.27 -5.01 4.51
CA VAL A 14 35.27 -5.22 5.57
C VAL A 14 33.96 -4.49 5.25
N CYS A 15 34.01 -3.23 4.80
CA CYS A 15 32.81 -2.50 4.38
C CYS A 15 32.12 -3.17 3.18
N ALA A 16 32.86 -3.66 2.19
CA ALA A 16 32.29 -4.38 1.05
C ALA A 16 31.59 -5.68 1.49
N ALA A 17 32.18 -6.44 2.43
CA ALA A 17 31.57 -7.65 2.99
C ALA A 17 30.27 -7.35 3.76
N VAL A 18 30.23 -6.27 4.55
CA VAL A 18 29.02 -5.85 5.29
C VAL A 18 27.91 -5.44 4.32
N CYS A 19 28.22 -4.67 3.27
CA CYS A 19 27.21 -4.28 2.27
C CYS A 19 26.64 -5.46 1.48
N LEU A 20 27.40 -6.55 1.30
CA LEU A 20 26.94 -7.74 0.59
C LEU A 20 26.02 -8.65 1.44
N SER A 21 25.97 -8.45 2.75
CA SER A 21 25.16 -9.24 3.69
C SER A 21 23.74 -8.69 3.97
N ALA A 22 23.40 -7.53 3.41
CA ALA A 22 22.10 -6.89 3.61
C ALA A 22 21.20 -7.08 2.38
N THR A 23 20.41 -8.15 2.37
CA THR A 23 19.29 -8.37 1.42
C THR A 23 17.95 -8.03 2.11
N PRO A 24 17.45 -6.78 2.03
CA PRO A 24 16.24 -6.37 2.76
C PRO A 24 14.91 -6.77 2.07
N GLU A 25 14.94 -7.43 0.92
CA GLU A 25 13.76 -7.59 0.05
C GLU A 25 12.64 -8.44 0.66
N ALA A 26 12.94 -9.58 1.28
CA ALA A 26 11.90 -10.53 1.74
C ALA A 26 10.94 -9.96 2.81
N GLU A 27 11.44 -9.12 3.73
CA GLU A 27 10.59 -8.51 4.77
C GLU A 27 9.74 -7.34 4.24
N ALA A 28 10.16 -6.70 3.14
CA ALA A 28 9.39 -5.61 2.53
C ALA A 28 8.07 -6.12 1.92
N TYR A 29 8.09 -7.28 1.26
CA TYR A 29 6.90 -7.86 0.62
C TYR A 29 5.84 -8.36 1.61
N LYS A 30 6.24 -8.78 2.82
CA LYS A 30 5.30 -9.12 3.90
C LYS A 30 4.39 -7.95 4.33
N MET A 31 4.72 -6.70 3.95
CA MET A 31 3.80 -5.57 4.15
C MET A 31 2.50 -5.73 3.34
N PHE A 32 2.56 -6.31 2.13
CA PHE A 32 1.38 -6.47 1.27
C PHE A 32 0.39 -7.50 1.83
N GLN A 33 0.88 -8.59 2.42
CA GLN A 33 0.06 -9.57 3.14
C GLN A 33 -0.69 -8.98 4.34
N LYS A 34 -0.13 -7.96 5.00
CA LYS A 34 -0.79 -7.25 6.12
C LYS A 34 -1.83 -6.23 5.67
N LYS A 35 -1.85 -5.85 4.39
CA LYS A 35 -2.80 -4.88 3.82
C LYS A 35 -4.11 -5.53 3.37
N VAL A 36 -4.23 -6.85 3.45
CA VAL A 36 -5.44 -7.62 3.19
C VAL A 36 -5.76 -8.48 4.42
N PRO A 37 -7.03 -8.75 4.74
CA PRO A 37 -7.39 -9.61 5.86
C PRO A 37 -6.79 -11.01 5.66
N ASN A 38 -6.30 -11.62 6.75
CA ASN A 38 -5.69 -12.96 6.75
C ASN A 38 -4.61 -13.25 5.68
N GLY A 39 -4.00 -12.25 5.03
CA GLY A 39 -3.13 -12.47 3.86
C GLY A 39 -1.82 -13.24 4.12
N GLY A 40 -1.46 -13.47 5.38
CA GLY A 40 -0.37 -14.37 5.81
C GLY A 40 -0.84 -15.63 6.55
N ASN A 41 -2.15 -15.88 6.60
CA ASN A 41 -2.79 -17.01 7.29
C ASN A 41 -3.44 -18.02 6.32
N VAL A 42 -3.42 -17.76 5.00
CA VAL A 42 -3.95 -18.67 3.99
C VAL A 42 -3.13 -19.98 3.96
N PRO A 43 -3.75 -21.17 4.12
CA PRO A 43 -3.02 -22.42 4.22
C PRO A 43 -2.15 -22.73 3.00
N GLY A 44 -0.85 -22.96 3.22
CA GLY A 44 0.09 -23.37 2.16
C GLY A 44 0.58 -22.24 1.23
N VAL A 45 0.20 -20.99 1.51
CA VAL A 45 0.50 -19.83 0.65
C VAL A 45 1.43 -18.86 1.40
N GLU A 46 2.68 -18.70 0.93
CA GLU A 46 3.63 -17.74 1.51
C GLU A 46 3.56 -16.36 0.83
N ALA A 47 2.94 -16.27 -0.35
CA ALA A 47 2.89 -15.08 -1.21
C ALA A 47 1.52 -14.96 -1.90
N ILE A 48 0.50 -14.54 -1.14
CA ILE A 48 -0.84 -14.26 -1.69
C ILE A 48 -0.77 -13.24 -2.83
N GLY A 49 -1.58 -13.43 -3.87
CA GLY A 49 -1.55 -12.60 -5.09
C GLY A 49 -0.53 -13.03 -6.14
N HIS A 50 -0.01 -14.27 -6.06
CA HIS A 50 0.93 -14.84 -7.02
C HIS A 50 0.57 -16.29 -7.37
N GLU A 51 0.90 -16.73 -8.59
CA GLU A 51 0.62 -18.09 -9.11
C GLU A 51 1.30 -19.23 -8.34
N ARG A 52 2.25 -18.93 -7.44
CA ARG A 52 3.06 -19.94 -6.74
C ARG A 52 3.19 -19.55 -5.27
N ALA A 53 3.18 -20.55 -4.40
CA ALA A 53 3.23 -20.36 -2.94
C ALA A 53 4.34 -19.40 -2.48
N GLY A 54 5.56 -19.47 -3.04
CA GLY A 54 6.70 -18.60 -2.71
C GLY A 54 6.86 -17.35 -3.58
N GLY A 55 5.87 -17.01 -4.42
CA GLY A 55 5.88 -15.87 -5.33
C GLY A 55 6.18 -16.22 -6.79
N GLY A 56 5.89 -15.29 -7.70
CA GLY A 56 5.99 -15.49 -9.14
C GLY A 56 5.31 -14.35 -9.93
N PRO A 57 4.78 -14.61 -11.13
CA PRO A 57 3.78 -13.74 -11.74
C PRO A 57 2.59 -13.53 -10.80
N ASN A 58 1.87 -12.43 -10.98
CA ASN A 58 0.61 -12.20 -10.27
C ASN A 58 -0.49 -13.09 -10.86
N ASN A 59 -1.30 -13.69 -9.99
CA ASN A 59 -2.61 -14.22 -10.38
C ASN A 59 -3.65 -13.09 -10.40
N ASP A 60 -4.90 -13.39 -10.75
CA ASP A 60 -5.94 -12.38 -10.95
C ASP A 60 -6.22 -11.56 -9.67
N PHE A 61 -6.25 -12.18 -8.48
CA PHE A 61 -6.27 -11.45 -7.19
C PHE A 61 -5.12 -10.46 -7.03
N GLY A 62 -3.91 -10.85 -7.43
CA GLY A 62 -2.73 -9.99 -7.39
C GLY A 62 -2.84 -8.81 -8.34
N LEU A 63 -3.39 -9.02 -9.53
CA LEU A 63 -3.66 -7.97 -10.52
C LEU A 63 -4.74 -7.01 -10.02
N ASP A 64 -5.79 -7.53 -9.41
CA ASP A 64 -6.88 -6.77 -8.81
C ASP A 64 -6.43 -5.96 -7.59
N PHE A 65 -5.50 -6.50 -6.80
CA PHE A 65 -4.89 -5.77 -5.70
C PHE A 65 -3.99 -4.62 -6.20
N ILE A 66 -3.34 -4.80 -7.36
CA ILE A 66 -2.59 -3.74 -8.05
C ILE A 66 -3.55 -2.66 -8.59
N GLU A 67 -4.68 -3.05 -9.19
CA GLU A 67 -5.76 -2.15 -9.64
C GLU A 67 -6.30 -1.32 -8.47
N ALA A 68 -6.51 -1.95 -7.30
CA ALA A 68 -6.89 -1.32 -6.04
C ALA A 68 -5.78 -0.47 -5.38
N MET A 69 -4.65 -0.24 -6.05
CA MET A 69 -3.48 0.51 -5.55
C MET A 69 -2.89 -0.07 -4.24
N PHE A 70 -2.92 -1.38 -4.08
CA PHE A 70 -2.50 -2.11 -2.88
C PHE A 70 -3.25 -1.68 -1.61
N LYS A 71 -4.58 -1.55 -1.71
CA LYS A 71 -5.50 -1.26 -0.61
C LYS A 71 -6.65 -2.27 -0.60
N TRP A 72 -7.08 -2.66 0.59
CA TRP A 72 -8.35 -3.35 0.77
C TRP A 72 -9.49 -2.34 0.62
N THR A 73 -9.90 -2.09 -0.62
CA THR A 73 -11.07 -1.25 -0.91
C THR A 73 -12.32 -2.11 -0.90
N LYS A 74 -13.48 -1.50 -0.65
CA LYS A 74 -14.77 -2.20 -0.74
C LYS A 74 -14.96 -2.90 -2.09
N THR A 75 -14.66 -2.21 -3.20
CA THR A 75 -14.73 -2.79 -4.55
C THR A 75 -13.80 -3.97 -4.76
N PHE A 76 -12.59 -3.97 -4.16
CA PHE A 76 -11.68 -5.10 -4.26
C PHE A 76 -12.12 -6.29 -3.38
N CYS A 77 -12.64 -6.00 -2.19
CA CYS A 77 -13.18 -7.00 -1.27
C CYS A 77 -14.47 -7.68 -1.81
N GLU A 78 -15.34 -6.93 -2.48
CA GLU A 78 -16.56 -7.45 -3.13
C GLU A 78 -16.30 -8.12 -4.49
N LYS A 79 -15.07 -8.09 -5.00
CA LYS A 79 -14.70 -8.74 -6.26
C LYS A 79 -14.53 -10.24 -6.07
N ASP A 80 -15.00 -11.01 -7.05
CA ASP A 80 -14.69 -12.43 -7.27
C ASP A 80 -13.52 -12.44 -8.25
N SER A 81 -12.30 -12.65 -7.76
CA SER A 81 -11.07 -12.43 -8.54
C SER A 81 -10.68 -13.63 -9.42
N ASP A 82 -11.02 -14.86 -9.03
CA ASP A 82 -10.76 -16.07 -9.82
C ASP A 82 -12.01 -16.68 -10.49
N GLY A 83 -13.18 -16.07 -10.30
CA GLY A 83 -14.42 -16.42 -10.98
C GLY A 83 -15.13 -17.64 -10.38
N ASP A 84 -14.91 -17.89 -9.10
CA ASP A 84 -15.32 -19.10 -8.41
C ASP A 84 -16.72 -18.99 -7.76
N GLY A 85 -17.27 -17.78 -7.68
CA GLY A 85 -18.56 -17.44 -7.09
C GLY A 85 -18.51 -16.93 -5.65
N GLN A 86 -17.33 -16.87 -5.01
CA GLN A 86 -17.10 -16.21 -3.73
C GLN A 86 -16.49 -14.83 -3.95
N THR A 87 -16.61 -13.94 -2.96
CA THR A 87 -15.85 -12.69 -2.96
C THR A 87 -14.54 -12.83 -2.20
N ASN A 88 -13.53 -12.05 -2.60
CA ASN A 88 -12.26 -11.89 -1.89
C ASN A 88 -12.46 -11.67 -0.38
N GLY A 89 -13.50 -10.93 0.00
CA GLY A 89 -13.94 -10.72 1.39
C GLY A 89 -14.44 -11.97 2.08
N GLN A 90 -15.29 -12.78 1.44
CA GLN A 90 -15.71 -14.06 2.00
C GLN A 90 -14.49 -14.96 2.22
N GLU A 91 -13.64 -15.13 1.22
CA GLU A 91 -12.52 -16.06 1.31
C GLU A 91 -11.45 -15.67 2.33
N LEU A 92 -11.18 -14.37 2.48
CA LEU A 92 -10.19 -13.87 3.43
C LEU A 92 -10.78 -13.50 4.80
N GLY A 93 -12.06 -13.79 5.06
CA GLY A 93 -12.69 -13.63 6.37
C GLY A 93 -13.12 -12.21 6.73
N ASP A 94 -13.39 -11.37 5.74
CA ASP A 94 -14.01 -10.05 5.82
C ASP A 94 -15.17 -9.91 4.80
N PRO A 95 -16.27 -10.68 4.94
CA PRO A 95 -17.39 -10.66 3.98
C PRO A 95 -18.16 -9.34 3.97
N CYS A 96 -17.89 -8.45 4.94
CA CYS A 96 -18.52 -7.14 5.06
C CYS A 96 -17.66 -5.99 4.56
N CYS A 97 -16.42 -6.27 4.14
CA CYS A 97 -15.47 -5.27 3.64
C CYS A 97 -15.20 -4.15 4.66
N GLU A 98 -15.08 -4.55 5.92
CA GLU A 98 -14.86 -3.68 7.08
C GLU A 98 -13.37 -3.59 7.46
N PHE A 99 -12.52 -4.48 6.94
CA PHE A 99 -11.08 -4.48 7.24
C PHE A 99 -10.42 -3.21 6.70
N GLU A 100 -9.75 -2.46 7.57
CA GLU A 100 -8.93 -1.32 7.18
C GLU A 100 -7.55 -1.42 7.84
N PHE A 101 -6.50 -1.58 7.02
CA PHE A 101 -5.12 -1.71 7.51
C PHE A 101 -4.72 -0.49 8.36
N ARG A 102 -4.28 -0.75 9.60
CA ARG A 102 -3.92 0.21 10.66
C ARG A 102 -5.06 1.06 11.24
N ALA A 103 -6.32 0.82 10.87
CA ALA A 103 -7.48 1.53 11.43
C ALA A 103 -8.52 0.57 12.02
N ASN A 104 -8.92 -0.46 11.27
CA ASN A 104 -9.86 -1.49 11.69
C ASN A 104 -9.41 -2.87 11.17
N GLU A 105 -8.34 -3.44 11.74
CA GLU A 105 -7.81 -4.75 11.35
C GLU A 105 -8.66 -5.93 11.90
N LYS A 106 -9.99 -5.77 11.96
CA LYS A 106 -10.93 -6.82 12.36
C LYS A 106 -11.19 -7.75 11.19
N VAL A 107 -11.27 -9.04 11.49
CA VAL A 107 -11.74 -10.09 10.58
C VAL A 107 -12.86 -10.86 11.28
N ARG A 108 -13.88 -11.30 10.52
CA ARG A 108 -14.99 -12.10 11.02
C ARG A 108 -14.55 -13.53 11.35
N TRP A 109 -13.59 -14.09 10.60
CA TRP A 109 -12.87 -15.32 10.95
C TRP A 109 -11.41 -15.31 10.49
N ALA A 110 -10.63 -16.26 11.00
CA ALA A 110 -9.23 -16.51 10.62
C ALA A 110 -8.93 -18.00 10.39
N LYS A 111 -9.96 -18.86 10.40
CA LYS A 111 -9.88 -20.30 10.14
C LYS A 111 -10.93 -20.66 9.10
N GLY A 112 -10.59 -21.54 8.17
CA GLY A 112 -11.44 -21.81 7.00
C GLY A 112 -11.44 -20.66 5.99
N VAL A 113 -10.34 -19.89 5.93
CA VAL A 113 -10.04 -18.98 4.82
C VAL A 113 -9.46 -19.76 3.64
N SER A 114 -9.68 -19.27 2.44
CA SER A 114 -9.21 -19.86 1.18
C SER A 114 -8.28 -18.93 0.41
N HIS A 115 -7.91 -19.30 -0.82
CA HIS A 115 -6.94 -18.58 -1.63
C HIS A 115 -7.67 -17.91 -2.82
N PRO A 116 -7.89 -16.58 -2.77
CA PRO A 116 -8.81 -15.88 -3.68
C PRO A 116 -8.30 -15.65 -5.11
N GLY A 117 -7.35 -16.47 -5.54
CA GLY A 117 -6.78 -16.49 -6.87
C GLY A 117 -6.46 -17.93 -7.31
N ASP A 118 -7.24 -18.90 -6.83
CA ASP A 118 -7.24 -20.32 -7.17
C ASP A 118 -8.67 -20.90 -6.99
N PRO A 119 -9.45 -21.05 -8.08
CA PRO A 119 -10.88 -21.35 -8.02
C PRO A 119 -11.20 -22.79 -7.58
N GLU A 120 -10.19 -23.63 -7.34
CA GLU A 120 -10.34 -24.94 -6.70
C GLU A 120 -10.39 -24.86 -5.16
N LEU A 121 -9.94 -23.75 -4.57
CA LEU A 121 -9.79 -23.57 -3.12
C LEU A 121 -10.89 -22.65 -2.57
N LYS A 122 -11.93 -23.22 -1.96
CA LYS A 122 -13.09 -22.47 -1.45
C LYS A 122 -13.20 -22.46 0.08
N SER A 123 -13.80 -21.40 0.62
CA SER A 123 -14.22 -21.33 2.02
C SER A 123 -15.60 -21.99 2.21
N ASP A 124 -15.98 -22.40 3.43
CA ASP A 124 -17.31 -22.97 3.69
C ASP A 124 -18.35 -21.85 3.78
N PRO A 125 -19.40 -21.81 2.93
CA PRO A 125 -20.39 -20.73 2.94
C PRO A 125 -21.10 -20.50 4.27
N LYS A 126 -21.16 -21.53 5.13
CA LYS A 126 -21.67 -21.43 6.50
C LYS A 126 -20.94 -20.40 7.37
N LEU A 127 -19.74 -19.97 6.98
CA LEU A 127 -18.99 -18.92 7.66
C LEU A 127 -19.62 -17.52 7.48
N TRP A 128 -20.41 -17.29 6.42
CA TRP A 128 -21.09 -16.01 6.17
C TRP A 128 -22.61 -16.08 5.93
N GLU A 129 -23.20 -17.27 5.76
CA GLU A 129 -24.66 -17.45 5.57
C GLU A 129 -25.54 -16.68 6.59
N SER A 130 -25.07 -16.49 7.83
CA SER A 130 -25.80 -15.79 8.89
C SER A 130 -25.29 -14.36 9.19
N ILE A 131 -24.38 -13.80 8.38
CA ILE A 131 -23.78 -12.49 8.66
C ILE A 131 -24.58 -11.39 7.98
N VAL A 132 -25.01 -10.39 8.76
CA VAL A 132 -25.64 -9.16 8.29
C VAL A 132 -24.67 -8.00 8.53
N CYS A 133 -24.13 -7.46 7.44
CA CYS A 133 -23.15 -6.38 7.50
C CYS A 133 -23.77 -5.05 7.95
N GLY A 134 -23.02 -4.26 8.72
CA GLY A 134 -23.49 -3.00 9.29
C GLY A 134 -24.21 -3.10 10.64
N ALA A 135 -24.44 -4.30 11.18
CA ALA A 135 -25.04 -4.48 12.50
C ALA A 135 -24.17 -3.91 13.65
N ASP A 136 -22.84 -3.97 13.50
CA ASP A 136 -21.88 -3.43 14.48
C ASP A 136 -21.77 -1.88 14.48
N ALA A 137 -22.48 -1.18 13.58
CA ALA A 137 -22.54 0.28 13.55
C ALA A 137 -23.59 0.86 14.52
N VAL A 138 -24.37 0.00 15.19
CA VAL A 138 -25.34 0.40 16.22
C VAL A 138 -24.81 -0.06 17.57
N GLU A 139 -24.15 0.85 18.30
CA GLU A 139 -24.02 0.65 19.76
C GLU A 139 -25.43 0.62 20.36
N PRO A 140 -25.72 -0.27 21.32
CA PRO A 140 -27.07 -0.49 21.79
C PRO A 140 -27.54 0.65 22.69
N GLU A 141 -28.17 1.67 22.10
CA GLU A 141 -29.14 2.47 22.85
C GLU A 141 -30.27 1.54 23.32
N VAL A 142 -30.45 1.48 24.64
CA VAL A 142 -31.41 0.58 25.28
C VAL A 142 -32.82 1.12 25.11
N VAL A 143 -33.40 0.90 23.93
CA VAL A 143 -34.81 1.20 23.67
C VAL A 143 -35.67 0.11 24.34
N VAL A 144 -36.28 0.45 25.47
CA VAL A 144 -37.19 -0.44 26.19
C VAL A 144 -38.51 -0.50 25.40
N VAL A 145 -38.69 -1.56 24.61
CA VAL A 145 -39.93 -1.81 23.87
C VAL A 145 -41.00 -2.33 24.84
N ALA A 146 -42.04 -1.54 25.05
CA ALA A 146 -43.32 -2.03 25.55
C ALA A 146 -44.17 -2.48 24.35
N GLU A 147 -44.70 -3.71 24.41
CA GLU A 147 -45.57 -4.27 23.38
C GLU A 147 -46.99 -3.64 23.39
N PRO A 148 -47.75 -3.77 22.28
CA PRO A 148 -48.93 -2.95 22.01
C PRO A 148 -50.26 -3.57 22.48
N GLU A 149 -51.27 -2.71 22.66
CA GLU A 149 -52.68 -3.11 22.53
C GLU A 149 -53.23 -2.68 21.16
N ALA A 150 -54.09 -3.52 20.59
CA ALA A 150 -54.68 -3.35 19.26
C ALA A 150 -56.06 -2.69 19.31
N THR A 151 -56.40 -1.91 18.28
CA THR A 151 -57.79 -1.65 17.87
C THR A 151 -57.92 -1.62 16.35
N GLU A 152 -59.07 -2.07 15.88
CA GLU A 152 -59.44 -2.44 14.50
C GLU A 152 -60.20 -1.31 13.75
N ALA A 153 -60.57 -1.57 12.50
CA ALA A 153 -61.49 -0.81 11.62
C ALA A 153 -60.91 0.49 10.97
N GLU A 154 -61.31 0.92 9.77
CA GLU A 154 -62.25 0.41 8.75
C GLU A 154 -61.79 0.83 7.32
N ALA A 155 -62.40 0.27 6.27
CA ALA A 155 -62.03 0.51 4.86
C ALA A 155 -62.64 1.77 4.23
N ALA A 156 -61.96 2.32 3.20
CA ALA A 156 -62.59 3.06 2.10
C ALA A 156 -61.65 3.16 0.87
N GLU A 157 -62.09 2.65 -0.29
CA GLU A 157 -61.61 3.11 -1.60
C GLU A 157 -62.31 4.44 -1.98
N PRO A 158 -61.81 5.21 -2.97
CA PRO A 158 -62.37 5.05 -4.31
C PRO A 158 -61.37 5.23 -5.49
N GLU A 159 -61.91 5.07 -6.70
CA GLU A 159 -61.24 4.84 -7.99
C GLU A 159 -60.64 6.07 -8.74
N ALA A 160 -59.67 5.75 -9.62
CA ALA A 160 -59.54 6.12 -11.06
C ALA A 160 -59.18 7.54 -11.59
N ALA A 161 -58.75 7.50 -12.88
CA ALA A 161 -58.38 8.54 -13.87
C ALA A 161 -57.03 9.25 -13.64
N GLU A 162 -55.95 9.11 -14.43
CA GLU A 162 -55.71 9.04 -15.91
C GLU A 162 -55.34 10.42 -16.55
N GLU A 163 -54.35 10.39 -17.46
CA GLU A 163 -53.70 11.49 -18.24
C GLU A 163 -52.57 12.29 -17.50
N LYS A 164 -51.47 12.74 -18.12
CA LYS A 164 -50.94 12.60 -19.51
C LYS A 164 -49.41 12.87 -19.64
N GLU A 165 -48.83 12.39 -20.77
CA GLU A 165 -47.85 13.03 -21.69
C GLU A 165 -46.80 14.10 -21.22
N VAL A 166 -45.47 13.90 -21.43
CA VAL A 166 -44.62 14.34 -22.60
C VAL A 166 -44.22 15.85 -22.50
N GLU A 167 -42.97 16.33 -22.73
CA GLU A 167 -41.77 15.86 -23.44
C GLU A 167 -40.45 16.55 -22.94
N GLU A 168 -39.28 16.09 -23.44
CA GLU A 168 -38.05 16.83 -23.85
C GLU A 168 -37.68 18.23 -23.27
N LYS A 169 -36.40 18.61 -23.04
CA LYS A 169 -35.24 18.48 -23.96
C LYS A 169 -33.93 18.92 -23.26
N LYS A 170 -32.87 18.11 -23.38
CA LYS A 170 -31.56 18.41 -24.02
C LYS A 170 -30.92 19.81 -23.77
N LYS A 171 -29.65 19.88 -23.33
CA LYS A 171 -28.42 19.90 -24.18
C LYS A 171 -27.18 19.83 -23.28
N ASP A 172 -26.24 18.90 -23.49
CA ASP A 172 -25.08 18.99 -24.40
C ASP A 172 -24.04 20.06 -24.00
N ALA A 173 -22.90 19.66 -23.42
CA ALA A 173 -21.59 20.30 -23.59
C ALA A 173 -20.44 19.46 -22.95
N VAL A 174 -19.87 18.54 -23.70
CA VAL A 174 -18.48 18.08 -23.47
C VAL A 174 -17.55 19.06 -24.19
N MET A 175 -16.46 19.51 -23.57
CA MET A 175 -15.11 19.65 -24.16
C MET A 175 -14.12 20.41 -23.25
N GLN A 176 -13.12 19.65 -22.78
CA GLN A 176 -11.68 19.94 -22.82
C GLN A 176 -11.03 21.14 -22.09
N ALA A 177 -9.79 20.85 -21.66
CA ALA A 177 -8.66 21.78 -21.47
C ALA A 177 -8.77 22.79 -20.31
N ALA A 178 -7.66 23.28 -19.73
CA ALA A 178 -6.30 22.76 -19.61
C ALA A 178 -5.59 23.58 -18.52
N VAL A 179 -4.60 22.97 -17.85
CA VAL A 179 -3.41 23.62 -17.27
C VAL A 179 -3.58 25.05 -16.70
N HIS A 180 -3.66 25.18 -15.38
CA HIS A 180 -3.18 26.40 -14.72
C HIS A 180 -2.19 26.08 -13.58
N SER A 181 -0.92 26.35 -13.87
CA SER A 181 0.17 26.33 -12.89
C SER A 181 0.63 27.76 -12.59
N THR A 182 0.44 28.23 -11.37
CA THR A 182 1.27 29.25 -10.69
C THR A 182 1.23 28.91 -9.19
N GLN A 183 2.31 28.38 -8.61
CA GLN A 183 3.39 29.14 -7.95
C GLN A 183 2.89 30.15 -6.90
N TYR A 184 3.06 29.80 -5.62
CA TYR A 184 3.27 30.75 -4.52
C TYR A 184 4.46 30.27 -3.66
N GLU A 185 5.27 31.21 -3.21
CA GLU A 185 6.57 30.96 -2.57
C GLU A 185 6.52 30.85 -1.03
N ALA A 186 7.67 30.55 -0.45
CA ALA A 186 7.89 30.18 0.94
C ALA A 186 7.59 31.26 2.00
N GLY A 187 7.20 30.79 3.19
CA GLY A 187 7.28 31.52 4.46
C GLY A 187 7.62 30.54 5.58
N THR A 188 8.72 30.77 6.30
CA THR A 188 9.33 29.76 7.19
C THR A 188 9.11 30.06 8.68
N GLN A 189 9.09 28.99 9.47
CA GLN A 189 9.27 28.91 10.94
C GLN A 189 8.11 29.29 11.87
N ARG A 190 7.58 28.25 12.54
CA ARG A 190 7.76 28.18 14.00
C ARG A 190 8.00 26.75 14.45
N GLU A 191 9.23 26.46 14.87
CA GLU A 191 9.57 25.24 15.59
C GLU A 191 8.97 25.27 16.99
N LYS A 192 8.39 24.15 17.44
CA LYS A 192 8.53 23.63 18.82
C LYS A 192 7.94 22.23 18.97
N GLU A 193 8.85 21.28 19.18
CA GLU A 193 8.70 20.06 20.00
C GLU A 193 7.45 19.18 19.84
N LEU A 194 7.65 18.01 19.22
CA LEU A 194 7.58 16.80 20.04
C LEU A 194 8.66 15.78 19.63
N THR A 195 9.70 15.73 20.44
CA THR A 195 10.90 14.88 20.29
C THR A 195 10.64 13.48 20.83
N ALA A 196 10.14 12.58 19.98
CA ALA A 196 9.95 11.16 20.31
C ALA A 196 10.21 10.22 19.12
N GLY A 197 11.45 10.19 18.60
CA GLY A 197 11.73 9.38 17.39
C GLY A 197 13.17 9.33 16.88
N THR A 198 14.19 9.44 17.75
CA THR A 198 15.60 9.57 17.29
C THR A 198 16.58 8.65 18.01
N PRO A 199 16.70 7.41 17.51
CA PRO A 199 18.04 6.89 17.21
C PRO A 199 18.25 6.54 15.72
N ALA A 200 17.19 6.22 14.97
CA ALA A 200 17.31 5.69 13.60
C ALA A 200 17.69 6.75 12.54
N LEU A 201 17.11 7.96 12.62
CA LEU A 201 17.31 9.00 11.60
C LEU A 201 18.73 9.59 11.59
N HIS A 202 19.41 9.66 12.75
CA HIS A 202 20.79 10.14 12.81
C HIS A 202 21.77 9.16 12.14
N ALA A 203 21.47 7.85 12.13
CA ALA A 203 22.35 6.86 11.50
C ALA A 203 22.37 7.01 9.96
N SER A 204 21.20 7.19 9.31
CA SER A 204 21.13 7.28 7.84
C SER A 204 21.74 8.58 7.30
N VAL A 205 21.52 9.71 7.98
CA VAL A 205 22.08 11.01 7.58
C VAL A 205 23.60 11.06 7.78
N MET A 206 24.13 10.45 8.84
CA MET A 206 25.58 10.36 9.04
C MET A 206 26.25 9.44 8.01
N LEU A 207 25.62 8.31 7.65
CA LEU A 207 26.13 7.42 6.61
C LEU A 207 26.17 8.09 5.23
N SER A 208 25.14 8.85 4.85
CA SER A 208 25.14 9.59 3.58
C SER A 208 26.16 10.73 3.56
N ALA A 209 26.31 11.48 4.66
CA ALA A 209 27.34 12.52 4.78
C ALA A 209 28.76 11.95 4.67
N VAL A 210 29.05 10.81 5.31
CA VAL A 210 30.35 10.14 5.19
C VAL A 210 30.60 9.64 3.76
N ALA A 211 29.59 9.06 3.10
CA ALA A 211 29.71 8.62 1.71
C ALA A 211 30.03 9.79 0.75
N LEU A 212 29.32 10.91 0.88
CA LEU A 212 29.56 12.11 0.08
C LEU A 212 30.96 12.71 0.33
N MET A 213 31.42 12.74 1.58
CA MET A 213 32.77 13.21 1.92
C MET A 213 33.87 12.28 1.36
N VAL A 214 33.68 10.96 1.39
CA VAL A 214 34.60 9.99 0.77
C VAL A 214 34.64 10.17 -0.75
N MET A 215 33.49 10.36 -1.40
CA MET A 215 33.40 10.63 -2.85
C MET A 215 34.08 11.95 -3.23
N ALA A 216 33.85 13.03 -2.46
CA ALA A 216 34.53 14.32 -2.67
C ALA A 216 36.06 14.18 -2.54
N ILE A 217 36.54 13.49 -1.50
CA ILE A 217 37.97 13.21 -1.30
C ILE A 217 38.54 12.36 -2.44
N TYR A 218 37.79 11.38 -2.95
CA TYR A 218 38.19 10.55 -4.09
C TYR A 218 38.33 11.38 -5.37
N VAL A 219 37.33 12.19 -5.71
CA VAL A 219 37.35 13.09 -6.89
C VAL A 219 38.48 14.12 -6.78
N MET A 220 38.70 14.74 -5.61
CA MET A 220 39.82 15.66 -5.39
C MET A 220 41.17 14.96 -5.55
N ARG A 221 41.33 13.74 -5.02
CA ARG A 221 42.56 12.94 -5.20
C ARG A 221 42.78 12.53 -6.64
N TRP A 222 41.72 12.16 -7.36
CA TRP A 222 41.77 11.83 -8.79
C TRP A 222 42.20 13.04 -9.63
N GLY A 223 41.55 14.19 -9.44
CA GLY A 223 41.90 15.45 -10.13
C GLY A 223 43.32 15.96 -9.81
N ARG A 224 43.84 15.68 -8.60
CA ARG A 224 45.23 15.99 -8.24
C ARG A 224 46.23 15.00 -8.85
N ARG A 225 45.81 13.75 -9.11
CA ARG A 225 46.62 12.72 -9.78
C ARG A 225 46.72 12.96 -11.28
N THR A 226 45.61 13.29 -11.95
CA THR A 226 45.60 13.61 -13.39
C THR A 226 46.39 14.88 -13.70
N ARG A 227 46.28 15.93 -12.87
CA ARG A 227 47.09 17.16 -12.98
C ARG A 227 48.60 16.97 -12.78
N ASN A 228 49.03 15.84 -12.20
CA ASN A 228 50.44 15.49 -12.00
C ASN A 228 50.98 14.52 -13.07
N LEU A 229 50.16 14.11 -14.05
CA LEU A 229 50.65 13.34 -15.21
C LEU A 229 51.52 14.24 -16.11
N PRO A 230 52.64 13.74 -16.65
CA PRO A 230 53.61 14.54 -17.40
C PRO A 230 53.02 15.21 -18.64
N ILE A 231 52.02 14.58 -19.27
CA ILE A 231 51.29 15.07 -20.46
C ILE A 231 50.70 16.47 -20.22
N PHE A 232 50.10 16.72 -19.04
CA PHE A 232 49.50 18.02 -18.70
C PHE A 232 50.50 19.06 -18.17
N ARG A 233 51.77 18.67 -17.96
CA ARG A 233 52.83 19.58 -17.50
C ARG A 233 53.49 20.33 -18.65
N GLN A 234 53.48 19.76 -19.85
CA GLN A 234 54.11 20.32 -21.05
C GLN A 234 53.30 21.49 -21.64
N GLN A 235 51.97 21.47 -21.52
CA GLN A 235 51.05 22.53 -21.97
C GLN A 235 51.11 23.86 -21.19
N ARG A 236 51.89 23.95 -20.09
CA ARG A 236 52.11 25.20 -19.33
C ARG A 236 53.48 25.85 -19.57
N ARG A 237 54.24 25.38 -20.56
CA ARG A 237 55.58 25.90 -20.90
C ARG A 237 55.73 26.15 -22.40
N GLN A 238 54.77 26.83 -23.00
CA GLN A 238 54.96 27.55 -24.26
C GLN A 238 54.68 29.04 -24.00
N PRO A 239 55.68 29.92 -24.05
CA PRO A 239 55.42 31.33 -24.33
C PRO A 239 54.95 31.48 -25.78
N MET A 240 54.28 32.60 -26.07
CA MET A 240 53.87 33.04 -27.41
C MET A 240 55.08 33.30 -28.32
#